data_AF-A0A845GBB0-F1
#
_entry.id   AF-A0A845GBB0-F1
#
_cell.length_a   1.000
_cell.length_b   1.000
_cell.length_c   1.000
_cell.angle_alpha   90.00
_cell.angle_beta   90.00
_cell.angle_gamma   90.00
#
_symmetry.space_group_name_H-M   'P 1'
#
loop_
_entity.id
_entity.type
_entity.pdbx_description
1 polymer ?
#
loop_
_entity_poly.entity_id
_entity_poly.type
_entity_poly.pdbx_seq_one_letter_code
_entity_poly.pdbx_strand_id
1 'polypeptide(L)'
;MAHFKQVIIAAALAGAALAAHAGSTTTPPQNAQLQKSEIAKGDPARWYQDDTSPAAQLRTLRKEIGAALAEANLACKQGPAAERRSCLKEAQATYRQDMAKAEQIREENHQH
;
A
#
# COMPACT_ATOMS: atom_id res chain seq x y z
N MET A 1 0.81 46.79 -12.65
CA MET A 1 0.77 45.33 -12.90
C MET A 1 1.67 44.71 -11.85
N ALA A 2 1.08 44.26 -10.75
CA ALA A 2 1.78 44.01 -9.50
C ALA A 2 1.78 42.50 -9.18
N HIS A 3 2.97 42.00 -8.84
CA HIS A 3 3.25 40.85 -7.96
C HIS A 3 2.63 39.48 -8.28
N PHE A 4 3.26 38.72 -9.18
CA PHE A 4 3.16 37.24 -9.25
C PHE A 4 4.56 36.61 -9.12
N LYS A 5 5.25 36.91 -8.02
CA LYS A 5 6.60 36.37 -7.76
C LYS A 5 6.84 36.07 -6.28
N GLN A 6 5.83 35.59 -5.55
CA GLN A 6 5.96 35.23 -4.13
C GLN A 6 4.97 34.12 -3.72
N VAL A 7 5.01 32.95 -4.39
CA VAL A 7 4.37 31.74 -3.86
C VAL A 7 5.31 30.55 -4.00
N ILE A 8 6.53 30.68 -3.48
CA ILE A 8 7.41 29.52 -3.19
C ILE A 8 8.12 29.80 -1.87
N ILE A 9 7.38 29.92 -0.78
CA ILE A 9 7.91 29.72 0.58
C ILE A 9 6.80 29.09 1.43
N ALA A 10 7.18 28.07 2.20
CA ALA A 10 6.50 27.47 3.35
C ALA A 10 5.63 26.22 3.10
N ALA A 11 6.29 25.08 2.91
CA ALA A 11 5.77 23.78 3.35
C ALA A 11 6.91 22.85 3.80
N ALA A 12 7.86 23.38 4.57
CA ALA A 12 8.93 22.58 5.18
C ALA A 12 8.89 22.77 6.71
N LEU A 13 7.76 22.43 7.36
CA LEU A 13 7.63 22.40 8.83
C LEU A 13 6.35 21.63 9.26
N ALA A 14 6.09 20.45 8.68
CA ALA A 14 5.03 19.54 9.15
C ALA A 14 5.54 18.11 9.41
N GLY A 15 6.85 17.93 9.57
CA GLY A 15 7.47 16.62 9.82
C GLY A 15 7.44 16.15 11.28
N ALA A 16 7.05 17.01 12.24
CA ALA A 16 7.12 16.67 13.67
C ALA A 16 5.77 16.27 14.30
N ALA A 17 4.63 16.45 13.61
CA ALA A 17 3.31 16.13 14.16
C ALA A 17 2.83 14.69 13.83
N LEU A 18 3.53 13.96 12.95
CA LEU A 18 3.18 12.58 12.61
C LEU A 18 3.75 11.53 13.58
N ALA A 19 4.57 11.90 14.55
CA ALA A 19 5.10 10.96 15.55
C ALA A 19 4.09 10.64 16.69
N ALA A 20 3.05 11.47 16.87
CA ALA A 20 2.11 11.33 18.00
C ALA A 20 1.04 10.23 17.81
N HIS A 21 0.85 9.71 16.59
CA HIS A 21 -0.12 8.65 16.32
C HIS A 21 0.46 7.22 16.41
N ALA A 22 1.75 7.07 16.76
CA ALA A 22 2.37 5.76 16.97
C ALA A 22 1.95 5.08 18.30
N GLY A 23 1.12 5.73 19.12
CA GLY A 23 0.67 5.23 20.42
C GLY A 23 -0.62 4.41 20.41
N SER A 24 -1.25 4.20 19.25
CA SER A 24 -2.43 3.34 19.17
C SER A 24 -2.00 1.88 19.27
N THR A 25 -2.16 1.29 20.46
CA THR A 25 -2.09 -0.17 20.65
C THR A 25 -3.19 -0.82 19.81
N THR A 26 -2.88 -1.18 18.56
CA THR A 26 -3.80 -1.89 17.67
C THR A 26 -3.99 -3.35 18.08
N THR A 27 -3.15 -3.85 18.99
CA THR A 27 -3.24 -5.18 19.57
C THR A 27 -4.40 -5.26 20.56
N PRO A 28 -5.42 -6.11 20.32
CA PRO A 28 -6.45 -6.37 21.31
C PRO A 28 -5.84 -6.83 22.65
N PRO A 29 -6.40 -6.45 23.82
CA PRO A 29 -5.80 -6.75 25.12
C PRO A 29 -5.56 -8.25 25.34
N GLN A 30 -6.40 -9.12 24.77
CA GLN A 30 -6.20 -10.57 24.82
C GLN A 30 -4.92 -11.05 24.12
N ASN A 31 -4.38 -10.27 23.17
CA ASN A 31 -3.18 -10.60 22.39
C ASN A 31 -1.92 -9.93 22.92
N ALA A 32 -2.00 -9.10 23.97
CA ALA A 32 -0.86 -8.33 24.46
C ALA A 32 0.32 -9.21 24.91
N GLN A 33 0.04 -10.34 25.57
CA GLN A 33 1.09 -11.27 25.99
C GLN A 33 1.73 -11.98 24.80
N LEU A 34 0.93 -12.37 23.81
CA LEU A 34 1.43 -12.98 22.58
C LEU A 34 2.30 -12.00 21.78
N GLN A 35 1.88 -10.74 21.65
CA GLN A 35 2.68 -9.72 20.99
C GLN A 35 4.04 -9.55 21.68
N LYS A 36 4.08 -9.48 23.02
CA LYS A 36 5.34 -9.39 23.76
C LYS A 36 6.24 -10.59 23.49
N SER A 37 5.68 -11.80 23.45
CA SER A 37 6.47 -12.99 23.17
C SER A 37 7.00 -13.02 21.73
N GLU A 38 6.23 -12.57 20.73
CA GLU A 38 6.72 -12.52 19.35
C GLU A 38 7.79 -11.44 19.17
N ILE A 39 7.62 -10.25 19.77
CA ILE A 39 8.65 -9.19 19.75
C ILE A 39 9.96 -9.70 20.38
N ALA A 40 9.88 -10.45 21.50
CA ALA A 40 11.06 -10.99 22.16
C ALA A 40 11.80 -12.05 21.33
N LYS A 41 11.12 -12.72 20.38
CA LYS A 41 11.76 -13.65 19.43
C LYS A 41 12.52 -12.92 18.32
N GLY A 42 12.25 -11.63 18.11
CA GLY A 42 12.82 -10.84 17.01
C GLY A 42 12.16 -11.15 15.67
N ASP A 43 12.67 -10.51 14.62
CA ASP A 43 12.10 -10.65 13.28
C ASP A 43 12.37 -12.04 12.70
N PRO A 44 11.39 -12.65 12.02
CA PRO A 44 11.62 -13.88 11.28
C PRO A 44 12.73 -13.71 10.25
N ALA A 45 13.68 -14.66 10.17
CA ALA A 45 14.77 -14.63 9.18
C ALA A 45 14.26 -14.49 7.73
N ARG A 46 13.05 -15.02 7.45
CA ARG A 46 12.38 -14.89 6.15
C ARG A 46 12.12 -13.44 5.73
N TRP A 47 11.97 -12.50 6.66
CA TRP A 47 11.74 -11.07 6.33
C TRP A 47 12.92 -10.44 5.59
N TYR A 48 14.12 -11.01 5.73
CA TYR A 48 15.34 -10.53 5.09
C TYR A 48 15.67 -11.31 3.80
N GLN A 49 14.76 -12.17 3.33
CA GLN A 49 14.94 -12.95 2.12
C GLN A 49 14.05 -12.41 1.01
N ASP A 50 14.68 -11.78 0.02
CA ASP A 50 13.99 -11.28 -1.17
C ASP A 50 13.46 -12.44 -2.02
N ASP A 51 12.29 -12.22 -2.61
CA ASP A 51 11.72 -13.13 -3.60
C ASP A 51 12.41 -12.89 -4.96
N THR A 52 13.60 -13.48 -5.16
CA THR A 52 14.46 -13.19 -6.34
C THR A 52 14.20 -14.07 -7.56
N SER A 53 13.51 -15.20 -7.42
CA SER A 53 13.18 -16.05 -8.57
C SER A 53 11.98 -15.48 -9.36
N PRO A 54 11.95 -15.61 -10.70
CA PRO A 54 10.81 -15.15 -11.51
C PRO A 54 9.45 -15.67 -11.05
N ALA A 55 9.41 -16.95 -10.62
CA ALA A 55 8.20 -17.56 -10.09
C ALA A 55 7.78 -16.96 -8.74
N ALA A 56 8.73 -16.58 -7.88
CA ALA A 56 8.43 -15.92 -6.61
C ALA A 56 7.94 -14.49 -6.82
N GLN A 57 8.63 -13.72 -7.66
CA GLN A 57 8.26 -12.37 -8.04
C GLN A 57 6.83 -12.32 -8.61
N LEU A 58 6.50 -13.24 -9.52
CA LEU A 58 5.15 -13.35 -10.07
C LEU A 58 4.09 -13.68 -9.02
N ARG A 59 4.40 -14.57 -8.06
CA ARG A 59 3.48 -14.87 -6.95
C ARG A 59 3.25 -13.65 -6.08
N THR A 60 4.31 -12.89 -5.81
CA THR A 60 4.24 -11.65 -5.03
C THR A 60 3.43 -10.59 -5.77
N LEU A 61 3.72 -10.34 -7.05
CA LEU A 61 2.97 -9.40 -7.88
C LEU A 61 1.47 -9.73 -7.95
N ARG A 62 1.09 -11.01 -8.06
CA ARG A 62 -0.32 -11.42 -8.02
C ARG A 62 -1.01 -11.07 -6.70
N LYS A 63 -0.30 -11.15 -5.57
CA LYS A 63 -0.83 -10.71 -4.27
C LYS A 63 -0.98 -9.19 -4.23
N GLU A 64 0.00 -8.47 -4.76
CA GLU A 64 -0.01 -7.00 -4.84
C GLU A 64 -1.16 -6.50 -5.71
N ILE A 65 -1.41 -7.10 -6.88
CA ILE A 65 -2.57 -6.79 -7.73
C ILE A 65 -3.90 -7.03 -6.98
N GLY A 66 -3.98 -8.12 -6.19
CA GLY A 66 -5.14 -8.39 -5.35
C GLY A 66 -5.32 -7.36 -4.23
N ALA A 67 -4.24 -6.94 -3.58
CA ALA A 67 -4.24 -5.89 -2.56
C ALA A 67 -4.67 -4.55 -3.14
N ALA A 68 -4.14 -4.18 -4.31
CA ALA A 68 -4.52 -2.96 -5.03
C ALA A 68 -6.02 -2.93 -5.38
N LEU A 69 -6.61 -4.06 -5.79
CA LEU A 69 -8.06 -4.16 -5.98
C LEU A 69 -8.82 -3.94 -4.67
N ALA A 70 -8.38 -4.53 -3.56
CA ALA A 70 -9.02 -4.36 -2.26
C ALA A 70 -8.99 -2.91 -1.80
N GLU A 71 -7.84 -2.25 -1.94
CA GLU A 71 -7.65 -0.82 -1.64
C GLU A 71 -8.53 0.07 -2.54
N ALA A 72 -8.53 -0.18 -3.84
CA ALA A 72 -9.39 0.54 -4.78
C ALA A 72 -10.88 0.38 -4.43
N ASN A 73 -11.32 -0.83 -4.06
CA ASN A 73 -12.69 -1.07 -3.64
C ASN A 73 -13.06 -0.32 -2.35
N LEU A 74 -12.13 -0.22 -1.40
CA LEU A 74 -12.33 0.56 -0.17
C LEU A 74 -12.45 2.05 -0.50
N ALA A 75 -11.58 2.58 -1.36
CA ALA A 75 -11.64 3.96 -1.84
C ALA A 75 -12.98 4.25 -2.55
N CYS A 76 -13.42 3.37 -3.47
CA CYS A 76 -14.70 3.51 -4.15
C CYS A 76 -15.90 3.57 -3.19
N LYS A 77 -15.85 2.82 -2.08
CA LYS A 77 -16.92 2.84 -1.07
C LYS A 77 -16.98 4.18 -0.32
N GLN A 78 -15.81 4.77 -0.03
CA GLN A 78 -15.67 6.06 0.64
C GLN A 78 -16.00 7.25 -0.28
N GLY A 79 -15.94 7.07 -1.60
CA GLY A 79 -16.28 8.10 -2.59
C GLY A 79 -17.78 8.38 -2.77
N PRO A 80 -18.14 9.30 -3.69
CA PRO A 80 -19.52 9.70 -3.97
C PRO A 80 -20.40 8.52 -4.37
N ALA A 81 -21.62 8.46 -3.82
CA ALA A 81 -22.55 7.36 -4.08
C ALA A 81 -22.93 7.25 -5.57
N ALA A 82 -23.04 8.38 -6.27
CA ALA A 82 -23.37 8.44 -7.70
C ALA A 82 -22.29 7.78 -8.58
N GLU A 83 -21.02 7.83 -8.17
CA GLU A 83 -19.87 7.33 -8.93
C GLU A 83 -19.42 5.94 -8.47
N ARG A 84 -19.89 5.48 -7.30
CA ARG A 84 -19.44 4.22 -6.69
C ARG A 84 -19.51 3.02 -7.64
N ARG A 85 -20.59 2.90 -8.41
CA ARG A 85 -20.79 1.76 -9.32
C ARG A 85 -19.78 1.78 -10.47
N SER A 86 -19.52 2.93 -11.08
CA SER A 86 -18.53 3.05 -12.15
C SER A 86 -17.12 2.83 -11.58
N CYS A 87 -16.79 3.41 -10.43
CA CYS A 87 -15.52 3.20 -9.74
C CYS A 87 -15.24 1.71 -9.48
N LEU A 88 -16.20 0.96 -8.91
CA LEU A 88 -16.04 -0.48 -8.67
C LEU A 88 -15.86 -1.29 -9.97
N LYS A 89 -16.53 -0.88 -11.05
CA LYS A 89 -16.39 -1.51 -12.36
C LYS A 89 -14.99 -1.27 -12.94
N GLU A 90 -14.48 -0.05 -12.82
CA GLU A 90 -13.14 0.33 -13.27
C GLU A 90 -12.06 -0.41 -12.47
N ALA A 91 -12.16 -0.43 -11.13
CA ALA A 91 -11.25 -1.19 -10.26
C ALA A 91 -11.18 -2.67 -10.67
N GLN A 92 -12.35 -3.28 -10.94
CA GLN A 92 -12.43 -4.66 -11.42
C GLN A 92 -11.83 -4.87 -12.81
N ALA A 93 -11.95 -3.88 -13.71
CA ALA A 93 -11.35 -3.91 -15.04
C ALA A 93 -9.82 -3.82 -14.95
N THR A 94 -9.29 -2.90 -14.14
CA THR A 94 -7.86 -2.77 -13.85
C THR A 94 -7.28 -4.07 -13.31
N TYR A 95 -7.91 -4.68 -12.30
CA TYR A 95 -7.50 -5.99 -11.80
C TYR A 95 -7.38 -7.06 -12.90
N ARG A 96 -8.38 -7.15 -13.79
CA ARG A 96 -8.37 -8.15 -14.88
C ARG A 96 -7.23 -7.88 -15.86
N GLN A 97 -7.00 -6.62 -16.18
CA GLN A 97 -5.91 -6.20 -17.06
C GLN A 97 -4.56 -6.54 -16.44
N ASP A 98 -4.34 -6.18 -15.17
CA ASP A 98 -3.06 -6.40 -14.49
C ASP A 98 -2.77 -7.89 -14.32
N MET A 99 -3.78 -8.70 -13.98
CA MET A 99 -3.65 -10.15 -13.92
C MET A 99 -3.29 -10.77 -15.28
N ALA A 100 -3.89 -10.26 -16.37
CA ALA A 100 -3.57 -10.70 -17.73
C ALA A 100 -2.16 -10.31 -18.17
N LYS A 101 -1.64 -9.19 -17.65
CA LYS A 101 -0.30 -8.65 -17.95
C LYS A 101 0.75 -8.97 -16.88
N ALA A 102 0.44 -9.81 -15.89
CA ALA A 102 1.31 -10.01 -14.72
C ALA A 102 2.74 -10.46 -15.07
N GLU A 103 2.90 -11.28 -16.12
CA GLU A 103 4.24 -11.68 -16.61
C GLU A 103 5.04 -10.48 -17.13
N GLN A 104 4.41 -9.65 -17.96
CA GLN A 104 5.01 -8.44 -18.53
C GLN A 104 5.36 -7.43 -17.43
N ILE A 105 4.42 -7.17 -16.51
CA ILE A 105 4.64 -6.23 -15.39
C ILE A 105 5.80 -6.70 -14.51
N ARG A 106 5.91 -8.01 -14.24
CA ARG A 106 7.05 -8.56 -13.51
C ARG A 106 8.36 -8.26 -14.24
N GLU A 107 8.41 -8.52 -15.54
CA GLU A 107 9.63 -8.27 -16.34
C GLU A 107 10.04 -6.80 -16.33
N GLU A 108 9.08 -5.89 -16.49
CA GLU A 108 9.30 -4.44 -16.42
C GLU A 108 9.85 -4.01 -15.04
N ASN A 109 9.32 -4.57 -13.94
CA ASN A 109 9.76 -4.26 -12.58
C ASN A 109 11.19 -4.71 -12.24
N HIS A 110 11.78 -5.64 -13.00
CA HIS A 110 13.13 -6.18 -12.76
C HIS A 110 14.18 -5.69 -13.76
N GLN A 111 13.81 -4.87 -14.74
CA GLN A 111 14.75 -4.26 -15.69
C GLN A 111 15.41 -2.98 -15.15
N HIS A 112 15.06 -2.56 -13.94
CA HIS A 112 15.59 -1.37 -13.24
C HIS A 112 16.46 -1.77 -12.05
#